data_AF-A0A369T5F9-F1
#
_entry.id   AF-A0A369T5F9-F1
#
_cell.length_a   1.000
_cell.length_b   1.000
_cell.length_c   1.000
_cell.angle_alpha   90.00
_cell.angle_beta   90.00
_cell.angle_gamma   90.00
#
_symmetry.space_group_name_H-M   'P 1'
#
loop_
_entity.id
_entity.type
_entity.pdbx_description
1 polymer ?
#
loop_
_entity_poly.entity_id
_entity_poly.type
_entity_poly.pdbx_seq_one_letter_code
_entity_poly.pdbx_strand_id
1 'polypeptide(L)'
;MAKLTGTEPVRWDPEDDSGKAYLIQPPTVQSWPRYKRAIKAEGARYYSDRDLLEVLARGVAAILPDEADADRVYAETLLDKRRQEIAGEGELSEAERAKLAELDSIVRRHIPAYAEAEADTEFAMDVMQIEAVRHFVVGWEGYGEDLARGPMGVGDRDIARIPEAHRLGIMAKAHELSHLNGAEAKNSASPSSGRCAPTTSTAAKTRTKPGHSAPLADASPGRRSSSTKARGKSSRKPSTAS
;
A
#
# COMPACT_ATOMS: atom_id res chain seq x y z
N MET A 1 29.71 17.59 0.68
CA MET A 1 28.36 17.21 1.19
C MET A 1 27.45 17.04 -0.01
N ALA A 2 27.04 15.80 -0.32
CA ALA A 2 26.14 15.54 -1.43
C ALA A 2 24.75 16.09 -1.08
N LYS A 3 24.27 17.05 -1.88
CA LYS A 3 22.86 17.45 -1.88
C LYS A 3 22.07 16.22 -2.34
N LEU A 4 21.52 15.47 -1.39
CA LEU A 4 20.47 14.52 -1.71
C LEU A 4 19.37 15.35 -2.35
N THR A 5 19.12 15.08 -3.63
CA THR A 5 18.08 15.67 -4.46
C THR A 5 16.72 15.35 -3.83
N GLY A 6 16.34 16.13 -2.81
CA GLY A 6 15.00 16.15 -2.27
C GLY A 6 14.15 16.86 -3.29
N THR A 7 13.24 16.11 -3.92
CA THR A 7 12.19 16.65 -4.77
C THR A 7 11.51 17.80 -4.03
N GLU A 8 11.44 18.99 -4.64
CA GLU A 8 10.81 20.15 -4.01
C GLU A 8 9.34 19.83 -3.66
N PRO A 9 8.82 20.34 -2.54
CA PRO A 9 7.41 20.17 -2.20
C PRO A 9 6.52 20.74 -3.30
N VAL A 10 5.48 19.99 -3.66
CA VAL A 10 4.47 20.41 -4.62
C VAL A 10 3.37 21.14 -3.88
N ARG A 11 3.07 22.37 -4.32
CA ARG A 11 1.90 23.11 -3.86
C ARG A 11 0.64 22.47 -4.42
N TRP A 12 -0.32 22.17 -3.55
CA TRP A 12 -1.65 21.69 -3.92
C TRP A 12 -2.73 22.56 -3.28
N ASP A 13 -3.62 23.10 -4.12
CA ASP A 13 -4.72 23.96 -3.73
C ASP A 13 -6.03 23.14 -3.80
N PRO A 14 -6.74 22.91 -2.66
CA PRO A 14 -7.96 22.09 -2.62
C PRO A 14 -9.19 22.79 -3.20
N GLU A 15 -9.22 24.12 -3.10
CA GLU A 15 -10.31 24.99 -3.52
C GLU A 15 -9.66 26.15 -4.28
N ASP A 16 -9.93 26.22 -5.58
CA ASP A 16 -9.47 27.31 -6.43
C ASP A 16 -9.87 28.66 -5.79
N ASP A 17 -8.93 29.60 -5.71
CA ASP A 17 -9.09 30.95 -5.15
C ASP A 17 -9.38 31.06 -3.63
N SER A 18 -9.30 29.96 -2.87
CA SER A 18 -9.42 30.03 -1.39
C SER A 18 -8.23 30.69 -0.68
N GLY A 19 -7.10 30.83 -1.39
CA GLY A 19 -5.82 31.24 -0.82
C GLY A 19 -5.21 30.23 0.15
N LYS A 20 -5.83 29.04 0.32
CA LYS A 20 -5.35 27.95 1.15
C LYS A 20 -4.63 26.93 0.30
N ALA A 21 -3.44 26.53 0.72
CA ALA A 21 -2.64 25.53 0.01
C ALA A 21 -1.96 24.57 0.97
N TYR A 22 -1.65 23.37 0.49
CA TYR A 22 -0.81 22.40 1.19
C TYR A 22 0.48 22.19 0.39
N LEU A 23 1.61 22.13 1.10
CA LEU A 23 2.90 21.78 0.52
C LEU A 23 3.12 20.28 0.74
N ILE A 24 3.01 19.51 -0.34
CA ILE A 24 3.08 18.05 -0.34
C ILE A 24 4.45 17.61 -0.84
N GLN A 25 5.22 16.98 0.03
CA GLN A 25 6.49 16.36 -0.32
C GLN A 25 6.25 15.11 -1.18
N PRO A 26 6.79 15.04 -2.40
CA PRO A 26 6.67 13.85 -3.23
C PRO A 26 7.20 12.60 -2.51
N PRO A 27 6.47 11.47 -2.55
CA PRO A 27 6.95 10.23 -1.95
C PRO A 27 8.29 9.79 -2.54
N THR A 28 9.19 9.35 -1.66
CA THR A 28 10.49 8.80 -2.02
C THR A 28 10.49 7.29 -1.79
N VAL A 29 11.51 6.60 -2.31
CA VAL A 29 11.73 5.16 -2.07
C VAL A 29 11.79 4.82 -0.57
N GLN A 30 12.12 5.79 0.30
CA GLN A 30 12.16 5.59 1.75
C GLN A 30 10.88 6.02 2.47
N SER A 31 10.25 7.12 2.07
CA SER A 31 9.05 7.62 2.76
C SER A 31 7.82 6.79 2.42
N TRP A 32 7.72 6.25 1.20
CA TRP A 32 6.57 5.45 0.79
C TRP A 32 6.41 4.13 1.58
N PRO A 33 7.47 3.33 1.80
CA PRO A 33 7.37 2.17 2.69
C PRO A 33 7.09 2.53 4.15
N ARG A 34 7.50 3.72 4.63
CA ARG A 34 7.19 4.17 6.01
C ARG A 34 5.71 4.44 6.16
N TYR A 35 5.11 5.18 5.23
CA TYR A 35 3.67 5.41 5.14
C TYR A 35 2.88 4.10 5.14
N LYS A 36 3.25 3.15 4.26
CA LYS A 36 2.59 1.82 4.21
C LYS A 36 2.71 1.03 5.52
N ARG A 37 3.84 1.15 6.23
CA ARG A 37 4.03 0.49 7.52
C ARG A 37 3.22 1.15 8.62
N ALA A 38 3.05 2.46 8.60
CA ALA A 38 2.21 3.19 9.55
C ALA A 38 0.74 2.76 9.40
N ILE A 39 0.21 2.73 8.18
CA ILE A 39 -1.14 2.20 7.89
C ILE A 39 -1.31 0.78 8.45
N LYS A 40 -0.34 -0.10 8.19
CA LYS A 40 -0.37 -1.48 8.70
C LYS A 40 -0.27 -1.55 10.23
N ALA A 41 0.44 -0.62 10.87
CA ALA A 41 0.58 -0.58 12.32
C ALA A 41 -0.75 -0.23 13.02
N GLU A 42 -1.60 0.56 12.37
CA GLU A 42 -2.97 0.85 12.82
C GLU A 42 -3.96 -0.32 12.57
N GLY A 43 -3.49 -1.40 11.92
CA GLY A 43 -4.32 -2.57 11.63
C GLY A 43 -5.25 -2.41 10.43
N ALA A 44 -5.13 -1.31 9.67
CA ALA A 44 -5.94 -1.05 8.49
C ALA A 44 -5.75 -2.12 7.40
N ARG A 45 -6.87 -2.57 6.83
CA ARG A 45 -6.94 -3.55 5.75
C ARG A 45 -7.77 -2.99 4.59
N TYR A 46 -7.11 -2.73 3.47
CA TYR A 46 -7.77 -2.24 2.28
C TYR A 46 -8.14 -3.41 1.37
N TYR A 47 -9.41 -3.52 1.01
CA TYR A 47 -9.89 -4.41 -0.05
C TYR A 47 -10.08 -3.59 -1.33
N SER A 48 -9.54 -4.06 -2.45
CA SER A 48 -9.84 -3.45 -3.74
C SER A 48 -11.29 -3.70 -4.16
N ASP A 49 -11.80 -2.93 -5.11
CA ASP A 49 -13.13 -3.16 -5.70
C ASP A 49 -13.31 -4.59 -6.21
N ARG A 50 -12.23 -5.19 -6.74
CA ARG A 50 -12.23 -6.60 -7.16
C ARG A 50 -12.35 -7.54 -5.96
N ASP A 51 -11.59 -7.32 -4.90
CA ASP A 51 -11.64 -8.16 -3.70
C ASP A 51 -13.03 -8.09 -3.05
N LEU A 52 -13.60 -6.88 -2.93
CA LEU A 52 -14.97 -6.69 -2.42
C LEU A 52 -16.00 -7.40 -3.31
N LEU A 53 -15.88 -7.29 -4.64
CA LEU A 53 -16.77 -7.97 -5.57
C LEU A 53 -16.68 -9.51 -5.46
N GLU A 54 -15.51 -10.06 -5.17
CA GLU A 54 -15.33 -11.49 -4.92
C GLU A 54 -15.95 -11.94 -3.58
N VAL A 55 -15.89 -11.11 -2.54
CA VAL A 55 -16.58 -11.39 -1.28
C VAL A 55 -18.09 -11.28 -1.48
N LEU A 56 -18.57 -10.28 -2.23
CA LEU A 56 -19.97 -10.12 -2.61
C LEU A 56 -20.47 -11.36 -3.35
N ALA A 57 -19.77 -11.81 -4.39
CA ALA A 57 -20.13 -12.99 -5.17
C ALA A 57 -20.26 -14.27 -4.33
N ARG A 58 -19.35 -14.46 -3.37
CA ARG A 58 -19.43 -15.55 -2.39
C ARG A 58 -20.64 -15.41 -1.47
N GLY A 59 -20.95 -14.18 -1.05
CA GLY A 59 -22.15 -13.88 -0.27
C GLY A 59 -23.44 -14.21 -1.01
N VAL A 60 -23.55 -13.84 -2.30
CA VAL A 60 -24.69 -14.22 -3.14
C VAL A 60 -24.81 -15.73 -3.23
N ALA A 61 -23.69 -16.46 -3.35
CA ALA A 61 -23.71 -17.93 -3.48
C ALA A 61 -24.18 -18.60 -2.19
N ALA A 62 -23.89 -17.99 -1.05
CA ALA A 62 -24.36 -18.46 0.24
C ALA A 62 -25.87 -18.20 0.46
N ILE A 63 -26.42 -17.12 -0.09
CA ILE A 63 -27.84 -16.77 0.04
C ILE A 63 -28.70 -17.52 -0.98
N LEU A 64 -28.21 -17.65 -2.22
CA LEU A 64 -28.87 -18.32 -3.33
C LEU A 64 -28.03 -19.55 -3.73
N PRO A 65 -28.19 -20.68 -3.03
CA PRO A 65 -27.32 -21.85 -3.21
C PRO A 65 -27.69 -22.71 -4.44
N ASP A 66 -28.89 -22.54 -5.00
CA ASP A 66 -29.31 -23.26 -6.20
C ASP A 66 -28.81 -22.53 -7.45
N GLU A 67 -27.88 -23.16 -8.18
CA GLU A 67 -27.28 -22.60 -9.40
C GLU A 67 -28.27 -22.49 -10.56
N ALA A 68 -29.37 -23.26 -10.54
CA ALA A 68 -30.41 -23.19 -11.58
C ALA A 68 -31.49 -22.13 -11.29
N ASP A 69 -31.45 -21.51 -10.11
CA ASP A 69 -32.39 -20.46 -9.73
C ASP A 69 -32.23 -19.21 -10.61
N ALA A 70 -33.35 -18.67 -11.09
CA ALA A 70 -33.34 -17.54 -12.02
C ALA A 70 -32.75 -16.28 -11.39
N ASP A 71 -32.98 -16.05 -10.10
CA ASP A 71 -32.43 -14.90 -9.38
C ASP A 71 -30.93 -15.08 -9.17
N ARG A 72 -30.46 -16.32 -8.93
CA ARG A 72 -29.02 -16.63 -8.88
C ARG A 72 -28.32 -16.33 -10.20
N VAL A 73 -28.86 -16.84 -11.31
CA VAL A 73 -28.28 -16.63 -12.66
C VAL A 73 -28.26 -15.14 -13.01
N TYR A 74 -29.32 -14.42 -12.68
CA TYR A 74 -29.38 -12.98 -12.90
C TYR A 74 -28.33 -12.23 -12.07
N ALA A 75 -28.19 -12.57 -10.79
CA ALA A 75 -27.20 -11.96 -9.90
C ALA A 75 -25.76 -12.22 -10.38
N GLU A 76 -25.43 -13.45 -10.81
CA GLU A 76 -24.12 -13.77 -11.38
C GLU A 76 -23.83 -12.98 -12.65
N THR A 77 -24.81 -12.86 -13.55
CA THR A 77 -24.69 -12.05 -14.77
C THR A 77 -24.41 -10.59 -14.43
N LEU A 78 -25.07 -10.06 -13.40
CA LEU A 78 -24.86 -8.69 -12.94
C LEU A 78 -23.46 -8.48 -12.34
N LEU A 79 -22.98 -9.44 -11.55
CA LEU A 79 -21.63 -9.43 -11.00
C LEU A 79 -20.56 -9.50 -12.10
N ASP A 80 -20.77 -10.30 -13.15
CA ASP A 80 -19.88 -10.36 -14.31
C ASP A 80 -19.83 -9.03 -15.07
N LYS A 81 -20.97 -8.38 -15.28
CA LYS A 81 -21.00 -7.02 -15.86
C LYS A 81 -20.23 -6.02 -14.98
N ARG A 82 -20.34 -6.12 -13.65
CA ARG A 82 -19.54 -5.30 -12.74
C ARG A 82 -18.05 -5.58 -12.84
N ARG A 83 -17.63 -6.84 -13.04
CA ARG A 83 -16.21 -7.18 -13.30
C ARG A 83 -15.70 -6.51 -14.58
N GLN A 84 -16.51 -6.50 -15.64
CA GLN A 84 -16.17 -5.85 -16.91
C GLN A 84 -16.07 -4.33 -16.74
N GLU A 85 -16.98 -3.70 -16.01
CA GLU A 85 -16.91 -2.25 -15.72
C GLU A 85 -15.64 -1.88 -14.94
N ILE A 86 -15.28 -2.66 -13.90
CA ILE A 86 -14.02 -2.46 -13.15
C ILE A 86 -12.79 -2.63 -14.05
N ALA A 87 -12.86 -3.52 -15.05
CA ALA A 87 -11.79 -3.71 -16.03
C ALA A 87 -11.77 -2.62 -17.12
N GLY A 88 -12.77 -1.73 -17.18
CA GLY A 88 -12.93 -0.72 -18.22
C GLY A 88 -13.45 -1.28 -19.55
N GLU A 89 -14.06 -2.46 -19.56
CA GLU A 89 -14.52 -3.19 -20.75
C GLU A 89 -16.04 -3.05 -20.98
N GLY A 90 -16.73 -2.28 -20.16
CA GLY A 90 -18.17 -2.06 -20.27
C GLY A 90 -18.69 -1.03 -19.27
N GLU A 91 -19.99 -0.76 -19.33
CA GLU A 91 -20.67 0.11 -18.39
C GLU A 91 -22.00 -0.53 -17.97
N LEU A 92 -22.32 -0.46 -16.68
CA LEU A 92 -23.62 -0.86 -16.16
C LEU A 92 -24.65 0.24 -16.41
N SER A 93 -25.84 -0.14 -16.89
CA SER A 93 -26.97 0.77 -16.95
C SER A 93 -27.42 1.22 -15.55
N GLU A 94 -28.16 2.32 -15.47
CA GLU A 94 -28.69 2.82 -14.18
C GLU A 94 -29.56 1.79 -13.46
N ALA A 95 -30.41 1.07 -14.20
CA ALA A 95 -31.25 0.00 -13.64
C ALA A 95 -30.42 -1.16 -13.08
N GLU A 96 -29.33 -1.53 -13.75
CA GLU A 96 -28.41 -2.57 -13.28
C GLU A 96 -27.62 -2.10 -12.05
N ARG A 97 -27.19 -0.83 -12.00
CA ARG A 97 -26.56 -0.25 -10.80
C ARG A 97 -27.51 -0.26 -9.61
N ALA A 98 -28.78 0.08 -9.81
CA ALA A 98 -29.80 0.02 -8.75
C ALA A 98 -30.00 -1.41 -8.24
N LYS A 99 -30.04 -2.40 -9.15
CA LYS A 99 -30.14 -3.82 -8.77
C LYS A 99 -28.89 -4.33 -8.05
N LEU A 100 -27.71 -3.86 -8.45
CA LEU A 100 -26.47 -4.22 -7.78
C LEU A 100 -26.44 -3.65 -6.36
N ALA A 101 -26.91 -2.42 -6.16
CA ALA A 101 -27.03 -1.81 -4.83
C ALA A 101 -28.06 -2.54 -3.94
N GLU A 102 -29.15 -3.07 -4.51
CA GLU A 102 -30.10 -3.91 -3.79
C GLU A 102 -29.43 -5.23 -3.35
N LEU A 103 -28.72 -5.89 -4.26
CA LEU A 103 -27.99 -7.13 -3.99
C LEU A 103 -26.92 -6.94 -2.91
N ASP A 104 -26.17 -5.85 -3.01
CA ASP A 104 -25.19 -5.40 -2.03
C ASP A 104 -25.82 -5.26 -0.62
N SER A 105 -26.93 -4.52 -0.53
CA SER A 105 -27.65 -4.34 0.74
C SER A 105 -28.14 -5.66 1.34
N ILE A 106 -28.58 -6.61 0.51
CA ILE A 106 -29.02 -7.94 0.96
C ILE A 106 -27.82 -8.73 1.50
N VAL A 107 -26.73 -8.80 0.73
CA VAL A 107 -25.52 -9.54 1.14
C VAL A 107 -24.93 -8.94 2.40
N ARG A 108 -24.81 -7.62 2.50
CA ARG A 108 -24.34 -6.92 3.71
C ARG A 108 -25.15 -7.27 4.95
N ARG A 109 -26.47 -7.41 4.82
CA ARG A 109 -27.35 -7.78 5.95
C ARG A 109 -27.18 -9.22 6.40
N HIS A 110 -26.90 -10.14 5.48
CA HIS A 110 -26.95 -11.58 5.75
C HIS A 110 -25.57 -12.25 5.85
N ILE A 111 -24.51 -11.61 5.36
CA ILE A 111 -23.17 -12.18 5.25
C ILE A 111 -22.18 -11.30 6.04
N PRO A 112 -21.89 -11.65 7.32
CA PRO A 112 -20.99 -10.87 8.17
C PRO A 112 -19.62 -10.61 7.56
N ALA A 113 -19.06 -11.60 6.85
CA ALA A 113 -17.76 -11.47 6.21
C ALA A 113 -17.71 -10.37 5.12
N TYR A 114 -18.85 -10.09 4.47
CA TYR A 114 -18.93 -9.00 3.50
C TYR A 114 -18.98 -7.65 4.22
N ALA A 115 -19.85 -7.52 5.22
CA ALA A 115 -19.95 -6.31 6.03
C ALA A 115 -18.63 -5.96 6.76
N GLU A 116 -17.90 -6.98 7.24
CA GLU A 116 -16.56 -6.80 7.81
C GLU A 116 -15.55 -6.28 6.79
N ALA A 117 -15.57 -6.79 5.55
CA ALA A 117 -14.67 -6.33 4.50
C ALA A 117 -14.95 -4.88 4.06
N GLU A 118 -16.23 -4.48 4.00
CA GLU A 118 -16.61 -3.08 3.76
C GLU A 118 -16.14 -2.18 4.89
N ALA A 119 -16.39 -2.56 6.16
CA ALA A 119 -15.99 -1.80 7.33
C ALA A 119 -14.45 -1.66 7.44
N ASP A 120 -13.71 -2.74 7.14
CA ASP A 120 -12.25 -2.72 7.07
C ASP A 120 -11.76 -1.73 6.01
N THR A 121 -12.43 -1.65 4.86
CA THR A 121 -12.07 -0.75 3.77
C THR A 121 -12.36 0.71 4.13
N GLU A 122 -13.51 1.01 4.74
CA GLU A 122 -13.84 2.34 5.26
C GLU A 122 -12.80 2.80 6.29
N PHE A 123 -12.50 1.95 7.28
CA PHE A 123 -11.46 2.22 8.27
C PHE A 123 -10.09 2.42 7.63
N ALA A 124 -9.73 1.62 6.63
CA ALA A 124 -8.46 1.76 5.93
C ALA A 124 -8.36 3.11 5.20
N MET A 125 -9.43 3.57 4.56
CA MET A 125 -9.45 4.88 3.90
C MET A 125 -9.21 6.01 4.89
N ASP A 126 -9.83 5.94 6.07
CA ASP A 126 -9.63 6.91 7.16
C ASP A 126 -8.19 6.95 7.66
N VAL A 127 -7.60 5.79 7.91
CA VAL A 127 -6.20 5.68 8.33
C VAL A 127 -5.26 6.19 7.25
N MET A 128 -5.50 5.81 5.99
CA MET A 128 -4.67 6.20 4.86
C MET A 128 -4.62 7.72 4.68
N GLN A 129 -5.76 8.41 4.78
CA GLN A 129 -5.79 9.87 4.65
C GLN A 129 -5.04 10.58 5.80
N ILE A 130 -5.17 10.09 7.03
CA ILE A 130 -4.46 10.64 8.21
C ILE A 130 -2.94 10.45 8.05
N GLU A 131 -2.53 9.24 7.70
CA GLU A 131 -1.11 8.92 7.55
C GLU A 131 -0.48 9.61 6.33
N ALA A 132 -1.23 9.84 5.27
CA ALA A 132 -0.77 10.62 4.13
C ALA A 132 -0.44 12.06 4.55
N VAL A 133 -1.32 12.70 5.32
CA VAL A 133 -1.06 14.05 5.86
C VAL A 133 0.17 14.04 6.75
N ARG A 134 0.24 13.10 7.70
CA ARG A 134 1.36 12.98 8.65
C ARG A 134 2.71 12.87 7.94
N HIS A 135 2.77 12.05 6.88
CA HIS A 135 4.01 11.72 6.19
C HIS A 135 4.42 12.72 5.09
N PHE A 136 3.45 13.26 4.35
CA PHE A 136 3.75 13.99 3.11
C PHE A 136 3.52 15.49 3.21
N VAL A 137 2.71 15.99 4.15
CA VAL A 137 2.54 17.45 4.29
C VAL A 137 3.73 18.03 5.06
N VAL A 138 4.40 19.00 4.44
CA VAL A 138 5.56 19.69 5.01
C VAL A 138 5.28 21.13 5.39
N GLY A 139 4.17 21.69 4.92
CA GLY A 139 3.68 23.03 5.25
C GLY A 139 2.28 23.27 4.69
N TRP A 140 1.68 24.39 5.08
CA TRP A 140 0.44 24.90 4.50
C TRP A 140 0.53 26.42 4.37
N GLU A 141 -0.36 27.00 3.58
CA GLU A 141 -0.46 28.45 3.37
C GLU A 141 -1.91 28.89 3.56
N GLY A 142 -2.13 30.15 3.99
CA GLY A 142 -3.47 30.72 4.14
C GLY A 142 -4.22 30.32 5.42
N TYR A 143 -3.58 29.62 6.36
CA TYR A 143 -4.19 29.15 7.62
C TYR A 143 -3.96 30.08 8.82
N GLY A 144 -3.22 31.19 8.64
CA GLY A 144 -2.97 32.19 9.69
C GLY A 144 -1.97 31.76 10.78
N GLU A 145 -1.49 30.52 10.74
CA GLU A 145 -0.47 29.98 11.64
C GLU A 145 0.38 28.93 10.91
N ASP A 146 1.57 28.68 11.44
CA ASP A 146 2.51 27.72 10.87
C ASP A 146 2.12 26.28 11.23
N LEU A 147 2.31 25.37 10.28
CA LEU A 147 2.13 23.94 10.50
C LEU A 147 3.19 23.41 11.47
N ALA A 148 2.79 22.92 12.64
CA ALA A 148 3.73 22.34 13.59
C ALA A 148 4.10 20.90 13.15
N ARG A 149 5.39 20.66 12.93
CA ARG A 149 5.91 19.33 12.59
C ARG A 149 6.80 18.80 13.70
N GLY A 150 6.44 17.63 14.21
CA GLY A 150 7.26 16.88 15.15
C GLY A 150 8.17 15.85 14.46
N PRO A 151 8.92 15.06 15.24
CA PRO A 151 9.77 13.98 14.73
C PRO A 151 9.02 12.93 13.89
N MET A 152 7.72 12.79 14.14
CA MET A 152 6.82 11.84 13.46
C MET A 152 6.03 12.48 12.32
N GLY A 153 6.29 13.74 11.96
CA GLY A 153 5.53 14.48 10.95
C GLY A 153 4.50 15.43 11.56
N VAL A 154 3.39 15.64 10.84
CA VAL A 154 2.30 16.51 11.31
C VAL A 154 1.63 15.91 12.56
N GLY A 155 1.39 16.73 13.58
CA GLY A 155 0.74 16.28 14.81
C GLY A 155 -0.78 16.16 14.69
N ASP A 156 -1.40 15.32 15.51
CA ASP A 156 -2.84 14.99 15.44
C ASP A 156 -3.73 16.23 15.56
N ARG A 157 -3.31 17.21 16.37
CA ARG A 157 -4.00 18.50 16.52
C ARG A 157 -4.14 19.23 15.19
N ASP A 158 -3.10 19.23 14.36
CA ASP A 158 -3.12 19.93 13.06
C ASP A 158 -3.84 19.10 12.01
N ILE A 159 -3.71 17.77 12.04
CA ILE A 159 -4.48 16.87 11.17
C ILE A 159 -5.99 17.05 11.41
N ALA A 160 -6.42 17.16 12.68
CA ALA A 160 -7.82 17.34 13.04
C ALA A 160 -8.44 18.66 12.52
N ARG A 161 -7.61 19.64 12.16
CA ARG A 161 -8.05 20.93 11.61
C ARG A 161 -8.21 20.91 10.10
N ILE A 162 -7.62 19.92 9.42
CA ILE A 162 -7.71 19.76 7.98
C ILE A 162 -9.04 19.08 7.68
N PRO A 163 -9.94 19.66 6.85
CA PRO A 163 -11.17 19.02 6.43
C PRO A 163 -10.91 17.65 5.80
N GLU A 164 -11.82 16.70 5.99
CA GLU A 164 -11.68 15.34 5.48
C GLU A 164 -11.45 15.29 3.96
N ALA A 165 -12.26 16.05 3.20
CA ALA A 165 -12.09 16.16 1.75
C ALA A 165 -10.67 16.60 1.35
N HIS A 166 -10.03 17.46 2.14
CA HIS A 166 -8.65 17.90 1.89
C HIS A 166 -7.64 16.81 2.23
N ARG A 167 -7.85 16.06 3.32
CA ARG A 167 -6.98 14.91 3.67
C ARG A 167 -7.03 13.83 2.58
N LEU A 168 -8.23 13.55 2.06
CA LEU A 168 -8.42 12.64 0.93
C LEU A 168 -7.71 13.17 -0.33
N GLY A 169 -7.84 14.45 -0.65
CA GLY A 169 -7.14 15.09 -1.78
C GLY A 169 -5.62 15.05 -1.63
N ILE A 170 -5.08 15.28 -0.42
CA ILE A 170 -3.65 15.14 -0.11
C ILE A 170 -3.18 13.70 -0.34
N MET A 171 -3.94 12.72 0.13
CA MET A 171 -3.65 11.30 -0.10
C MET A 171 -3.63 10.98 -1.60
N ALA A 172 -4.66 11.38 -2.34
CA ALA A 172 -4.73 11.18 -3.79
C ALA A 172 -3.54 11.83 -4.50
N LYS A 173 -3.18 13.06 -4.13
CA LYS A 173 -2.03 13.77 -4.71
C LYS A 173 -0.70 13.10 -4.38
N ALA A 174 -0.51 12.63 -3.16
CA ALA A 174 0.68 11.87 -2.78
C ALA A 174 0.78 10.56 -3.59
N HIS A 175 -0.33 9.85 -3.79
CA HIS A 175 -0.39 8.66 -4.63
C HIS A 175 -0.05 8.97 -6.10
N GLU A 176 -0.57 10.06 -6.66
CA GLU A 176 -0.23 10.55 -8.01
C GLU A 176 1.29 10.79 -8.12
N LEU A 177 1.87 11.54 -7.18
CA LEU A 177 3.30 11.86 -7.14
C LEU A 177 4.21 10.64 -6.90
N SER A 178 3.67 9.53 -6.42
CA SER A 178 4.43 8.28 -6.21
C SER A 178 4.65 7.50 -7.51
N HIS A 179 3.88 7.79 -8.55
CA HIS A 179 3.99 7.15 -9.86
C HIS A 179 4.67 8.10 -10.83
N LEU A 180 5.67 7.60 -11.58
CA LEU A 180 6.25 8.37 -12.69
C LEU A 180 5.19 8.50 -13.78
N ASN A 181 4.89 9.72 -14.22
CA ASN A 181 4.01 9.91 -15.36
C ASN A 181 4.67 9.33 -16.62
N GLY A 182 3.88 8.78 -17.56
CA GLY A 182 4.42 8.13 -18.77
C GLY A 182 5.29 9.05 -19.65
N ALA A 183 5.15 10.37 -19.52
CA ALA A 183 6.04 11.36 -20.13
C ALA A 183 7.43 11.44 -19.45
N GLU A 184 7.50 11.27 -18.13
CA GLU A 184 8.73 11.29 -17.32
C GLU A 184 9.48 9.96 -17.42
N ALA A 185 8.75 8.84 -17.51
CA ALA A 185 9.33 7.52 -17.77
C ALA A 185 10.09 7.47 -19.11
N LYS A 186 9.57 8.15 -20.15
CA LYS A 186 10.22 8.26 -21.46
C LYS A 186 11.49 9.13 -21.44
N ASN A 187 11.51 10.19 -20.63
CA ASN A 187 12.69 11.04 -20.44
C ASN A 187 13.77 10.42 -19.55
N SER A 188 13.45 9.35 -18.83
CA SER A 188 14.41 8.59 -18.00
C SER A 188 15.25 7.61 -18.83
N ALA A 189 14.81 7.28 -20.05
CA ALA A 189 15.51 6.39 -20.97
C ALA A 189 16.37 7.19 -21.96
N SER A 190 17.44 7.85 -21.48
CA SER A 190 18.74 8.00 -22.18
C SER A 190 19.60 9.09 -21.52
N PRO A 191 20.66 8.74 -20.79
CA PRO A 191 21.84 9.59 -20.75
C PRO A 191 22.47 9.57 -22.14
N SER A 192 22.73 10.75 -22.67
CA SER A 192 23.53 11.05 -23.86
C SER A 192 24.52 9.95 -24.27
N SER A 193 24.53 9.58 -25.54
CA SER A 193 25.71 9.02 -26.20
C SER A 193 26.81 10.08 -26.28
N GLY A 194 27.38 10.46 -25.13
CA GLY A 194 28.54 11.32 -24.99
C GLY A 194 29.73 10.45 -24.60
N ARG A 195 30.69 10.35 -25.52
CA ARG A 195 31.95 9.60 -25.41
C ARG A 195 32.58 9.70 -24.02
N CYS A 196 32.51 8.63 -23.23
CA CYS A 196 33.50 8.28 -22.22
C CYS A 196 33.21 6.87 -21.72
N ALA A 197 33.46 5.87 -22.58
CA ALA A 197 33.68 4.53 -22.07
C ALA A 197 34.93 4.57 -21.18
N PRO A 198 34.89 4.16 -19.90
CA PRO A 198 36.09 3.99 -19.12
C PRO A 198 36.91 2.88 -19.79
N THR A 199 38.14 3.21 -20.19
CA THR A 199 39.12 2.26 -20.66
C THR A 199 39.27 1.17 -19.61
N THR A 200 38.76 -0.03 -19.88
CA THR A 200 38.99 -1.19 -19.02
C THR A 200 40.49 -1.44 -18.99
N SER A 201 41.13 -1.15 -17.86
CA SER A 201 42.52 -1.49 -17.62
C SER A 201 42.67 -3.00 -17.69
N THR A 202 43.33 -3.49 -18.73
CA THR A 202 43.73 -4.88 -18.91
C THR A 202 44.76 -5.24 -17.84
N ALA A 203 44.30 -5.73 -16.68
CA ALA A 203 45.20 -6.30 -15.68
C ALA A 203 45.84 -7.55 -16.29
N ALA A 204 47.16 -7.52 -16.39
CA ALA A 204 47.99 -8.58 -16.96
C ALA A 204 47.82 -9.90 -16.19
N LYS A 205 47.61 -10.99 -16.93
CA LYS A 205 47.69 -12.37 -16.42
C LYS A 205 49.10 -12.64 -15.89
N THR A 206 49.28 -12.66 -14.58
CA THR A 206 50.46 -13.28 -13.95
C THR A 206 50.37 -14.79 -14.08
N ARG A 207 51.33 -15.36 -14.84
CA ARG A 207 51.58 -16.80 -14.99
C ARG A 207 51.92 -17.43 -13.64
N THR A 208 51.11 -18.38 -13.19
CA THR A 208 51.49 -19.38 -12.19
C THR A 208 52.36 -20.44 -12.86
N LYS A 209 53.59 -20.66 -12.36
CA LYS A 209 54.42 -21.82 -12.72
C LYS A 209 54.10 -22.99 -11.75
N PRO A 210 54.17 -24.24 -12.23
CA PRO A 210 53.86 -25.43 -11.44
C PRO A 210 55.06 -25.88 -10.62
N GLY A 211 54.81 -26.35 -9.40
CA GLY A 211 55.80 -26.94 -8.50
C GLY A 211 55.22 -28.16 -7.80
N HIS A 212 55.88 -29.29 -8.01
CA HIS A 212 55.54 -30.66 -7.64
C HIS A 212 55.50 -30.94 -6.12
N SER A 213 54.69 -31.96 -5.78
CA SER A 213 54.87 -33.00 -4.75
C SER A 213 53.90 -32.98 -3.56
N ALA A 214 52.91 -33.87 -3.65
CA ALA A 214 52.28 -34.58 -2.52
C ALA A 214 53.27 -35.67 -1.98
N PRO A 215 52.94 -36.57 -1.01
CA PRO A 215 51.65 -36.82 -0.34
C PRO A 215 51.77 -37.19 1.17
N LEU A 216 50.70 -37.84 1.67
CA LEU A 216 50.48 -38.58 2.94
C LEU A 216 49.62 -37.81 3.95
N ALA A 217 48.33 -38.18 4.04
CA ALA A 217 47.78 -39.24 4.93
C ALA A 217 47.37 -38.57 6.25
N ASP A 218 46.32 -38.90 6.98
CA ASP A 218 45.18 -39.81 6.96
C ASP A 218 44.33 -39.34 8.18
N ALA A 219 43.18 -39.94 8.44
CA ALA A 219 42.35 -39.80 9.65
C ALA A 219 41.31 -38.65 9.70
N SER A 220 40.13 -38.94 9.15
CA SER A 220 38.89 -38.91 9.95
C SER A 220 38.93 -40.06 10.98
N PRO A 221 38.26 -40.02 12.17
CA PRO A 221 36.83 -39.68 12.27
C PRO A 221 36.32 -39.11 13.62
N GLY A 222 35.03 -38.77 13.63
CA GLY A 222 34.16 -38.79 14.83
C GLY A 222 33.95 -37.44 15.52
N ARG A 223 32.86 -37.18 16.23
CA ARG A 223 31.57 -37.84 16.44
C ARG A 223 30.79 -36.90 17.40
N ARG A 224 29.45 -36.96 17.35
CA ARG A 224 28.49 -36.72 18.47
C ARG A 224 28.23 -35.26 18.92
N SER A 225 27.01 -34.75 18.71
CA SER A 225 25.81 -34.78 19.62
C SER A 225 25.95 -33.75 20.76
N SER A 226 24.97 -32.96 21.22
CA SER A 226 23.52 -33.09 21.33
C SER A 226 22.96 -31.90 22.15
N SER A 227 21.65 -31.60 22.01
CA SER A 227 20.72 -31.14 23.08
C SER A 227 20.91 -29.69 23.62
N THR A 228 19.96 -28.94 24.20
CA THR A 228 18.54 -29.07 24.63
C THR A 228 18.06 -27.61 24.93
N LYS A 229 16.84 -27.16 24.55
CA LYS A 229 15.60 -27.05 25.36
C LYS A 229 15.54 -25.94 26.44
N ALA A 230 14.56 -25.03 26.30
CA ALA A 230 13.61 -24.48 27.31
C ALA A 230 12.87 -23.29 26.66
N ARG A 231 11.55 -23.17 26.44
CA ARG A 231 10.29 -23.56 27.10
C ARG A 231 10.06 -22.93 28.48
N GLY A 232 9.76 -21.63 28.49
CA GLY A 232 9.11 -20.95 29.62
C GLY A 232 7.60 -20.88 29.42
N LYS A 233 6.85 -21.60 30.27
CA LYS A 233 5.39 -21.44 30.47
C LYS A 233 5.20 -20.47 31.64
N SER A 234 4.44 -19.39 31.45
CA SER A 234 3.93 -18.54 32.54
C SER A 234 2.41 -18.66 32.56
N SER A 235 1.89 -19.23 33.65
CA SER A 235 0.46 -19.34 33.95
C SER A 235 0.08 -18.24 34.94
N ARG A 236 -0.76 -17.30 34.53
CA ARG A 236 -1.49 -16.39 35.43
C ARG A 236 -2.94 -16.88 35.57
N LYS A 237 -3.36 -17.13 36.82
CA LYS A 237 -4.76 -17.29 37.23
C LYS A 237 -5.41 -15.91 37.37
N PRO A 238 -6.69 -15.72 37.01
CA PRO A 238 -7.46 -14.58 37.47
C PRO A 238 -8.12 -14.87 38.84
N SER A 239 -8.08 -13.85 39.69
CA SER A 239 -8.74 -13.73 40.99
C SER A 239 -10.21 -13.33 40.79
N THR A 240 -11.12 -14.07 41.43
CA THR A 240 -12.53 -13.72 41.59
C THR A 240 -12.76 -13.00 42.92
N ALA A 241 -13.34 -11.81 42.90
CA ALA A 241 -14.01 -11.11 44.01
C ALA A 241 -14.55 -9.79 43.45
N SER A 242 -15.76 -9.30 43.68
CA SER A 242 -16.98 -9.79 44.35
C SER A 242 -18.17 -9.11 43.64
#